data_AF-A0A3D0H7X9-F1
#
_entry.id   AF-A0A3D0H7X9-F1
#
_cell.length_a   1.000
_cell.length_b   1.000
_cell.length_c   1.000
_cell.angle_alpha   90.00
_cell.angle_beta   90.00
_cell.angle_gamma   90.00
#
_symmetry.space_group_name_H-M   'P 1'
#
loop_
_entity.id
_entity.type
_entity.pdbx_description
1 polymer ?
#
loop_
_entity_poly.entity_id
_entity_poly.type
_entity_poly.pdbx_seq_one_letter_code
_entity_poly.pdbx_strand_id
1 'polypeptide(L)'
;KCGVAIDTIDDVQRLFANINLEQVTTSMTINPPASIMWAMYIANAENEGFRRNKLGGTIQNDCLKEFIAQKTLMLPPDPSLRLVVDTIEFGTREVPRWNTVSISG
;
A
#
# COMPACT_ATOMS: atom_id res chain seq x y z
N LYS A 1 3.68 -11.38 -18.24
CA LYS A 1 4.38 -11.17 -16.95
C LYS A 1 4.66 -9.68 -16.84
N CYS A 2 4.01 -8.97 -15.91
CA CYS A 2 3.98 -7.49 -15.90
C CYS A 2 4.38 -6.85 -14.56
N GLY A 3 4.78 -7.64 -13.56
CA GLY A 3 5.14 -7.15 -12.24
C GLY A 3 5.80 -8.22 -11.37
N VAL A 4 6.20 -7.84 -10.16
CA VAL A 4 6.73 -8.73 -9.13
C VAL A 4 5.58 -9.51 -8.48
N ALA A 5 5.79 -10.80 -8.21
CA ALA A 5 4.85 -11.61 -7.44
C ALA A 5 5.12 -11.41 -5.95
N ILE A 6 4.07 -11.09 -5.19
CA ILE A 6 4.10 -10.95 -3.74
C ILE A 6 2.91 -11.73 -3.20
N ASP A 7 3.19 -12.87 -2.58
CA ASP A 7 2.17 -13.74 -2.01
C ASP A 7 2.20 -13.67 -0.48
N THR A 8 3.38 -13.38 0.09
CA THR A 8 3.65 -13.41 1.53
C THR A 8 4.54 -12.26 1.98
N ILE A 9 4.65 -12.08 3.30
CA ILE A 9 5.60 -11.13 3.89
C ILE A 9 7.06 -11.48 3.57
N ASP A 10 7.40 -12.76 3.41
CA ASP A 10 8.75 -13.20 3.04
C ASP A 10 9.16 -12.65 1.66
N ASP A 11 8.20 -12.49 0.74
CA ASP A 11 8.46 -11.89 -0.57
C ASP A 11 8.74 -10.39 -0.44
N VAL A 12 8.05 -9.70 0.47
CA VAL A 12 8.28 -8.28 0.79
C VAL A 12 9.66 -8.10 1.43
N GLN A 13 10.03 -8.97 2.38
CA GLN A 13 11.37 -8.98 2.99
C GLN A 13 12.46 -9.10 1.94
N ARG A 14 12.32 -10.04 1.00
CA ARG A 14 13.28 -10.22 -0.10
C ARG A 14 13.31 -9.01 -1.03
N LEU A 15 12.15 -8.44 -1.36
CA LEU A 15 12.04 -7.28 -2.23
C LEU A 15 12.76 -6.05 -1.65
N PHE A 16 12.67 -5.84 -0.34
CA PHE A 16 13.26 -4.68 0.35
C PHE A 16 14.56 -4.98 1.11
N ALA A 17 15.16 -6.15 0.89
CA ALA A 17 16.39 -6.55 1.56
C ALA A 17 17.50 -5.51 1.33
N ASN A 18 18.17 -5.12 2.42
CA ASN A 18 19.24 -4.12 2.44
C ASN A 18 18.82 -2.69 2.06
N ILE A 19 17.52 -2.37 2.08
CA ILE A 19 17.02 -1.01 1.88
C ILE A 19 16.59 -0.45 3.25
N ASN A 20 17.16 0.69 3.64
CA ASN A 20 16.69 1.41 4.82
C ASN A 20 15.40 2.18 4.50
N LEU A 21 14.27 1.64 4.95
CA LEU A 21 12.93 2.19 4.66
C LEU A 21 12.65 3.54 5.33
N GLU A 22 13.40 3.95 6.36
CA GLU A 22 13.26 5.30 6.94
C GLU A 22 13.92 6.39 6.08
N GLN A 23 14.80 6.01 5.15
CA GLN A 23 15.61 6.93 4.34
C GLN A 23 15.13 7.06 2.89
N VAL A 24 14.14 6.26 2.48
CA VAL A 24 13.59 6.27 1.13
C VAL A 24 12.09 6.50 1.15
N THR A 25 11.52 6.87 0.01
CA THR A 25 10.07 6.85 -0.20
C THR A 25 9.72 5.75 -1.21
N THR A 26 8.68 4.98 -0.91
CA THR A 26 8.26 3.86 -1.77
C THR A 26 6.91 4.17 -2.43
N SER A 27 6.81 4.00 -3.75
CA SER A 27 5.54 4.12 -4.47
C SER A 27 5.10 2.74 -4.98
N MET A 28 3.85 2.34 -4.69
CA MET A 28 3.28 1.06 -5.10
C MET A 28 2.02 1.29 -5.93
N THR A 29 2.10 0.97 -7.23
CA THR A 29 0.97 1.00 -8.17
C THR A 29 0.08 -0.23 -7.95
N ILE A 30 -0.75 -0.18 -6.91
CA ILE A 30 -1.63 -1.28 -6.49
C ILE A 30 -2.98 -0.71 -6.01
N ASN A 31 -4.10 -1.32 -6.40
CA ASN A 31 -5.44 -0.89 -5.99
C ASN A 31 -6.19 -1.96 -5.19
N PRO A 32 -6.66 -3.09 -5.75
CA PRO A 32 -7.59 -3.93 -4.98
C PRO A 32 -6.96 -4.57 -3.73
N PRO A 33 -5.71 -5.07 -3.76
CA PRO A 33 -5.03 -5.55 -2.56
C PRO A 33 -4.13 -4.47 -1.92
N ALA A 34 -4.36 -3.17 -2.17
CA ALA A 34 -3.48 -2.11 -1.70
C ALA A 34 -3.31 -2.09 -0.17
N SER A 35 -4.41 -2.27 0.56
CA SER A 35 -4.41 -2.34 2.02
C SER A 35 -3.56 -3.52 2.53
N ILE A 36 -3.68 -4.69 1.90
CA ILE A 36 -2.94 -5.91 2.27
C ILE A 36 -1.45 -5.74 1.95
N MET A 37 -1.11 -5.29 0.73
CA MET A 37 0.27 -5.04 0.32
C MET A 37 0.94 -4.02 1.25
N TRP A 38 0.23 -2.95 1.61
CA TRP A 38 0.74 -1.95 2.52
C TRP A 38 0.89 -2.46 3.95
N ALA A 39 -0.04 -3.28 4.44
CA ALA A 39 0.08 -3.94 5.74
C ALA A 39 1.34 -4.83 5.79
N MET A 40 1.63 -5.60 4.73
CA MET A 40 2.86 -6.40 4.64
C MET A 40 4.11 -5.51 4.59
N TYR A 41 4.08 -4.38 3.88
CA TYR A 41 5.16 -3.40 3.87
C TYR A 41 5.44 -2.82 5.27
N ILE A 42 4.39 -2.43 6.01
CA ILE A 42 4.51 -1.90 7.37
C ILE A 42 5.05 -2.98 8.31
N ALA A 43 4.50 -4.19 8.25
CA ALA A 43 4.94 -5.30 9.09
C ALA A 43 6.41 -5.66 8.83
N ASN A 44 6.85 -5.64 7.56
CA ASN A 44 8.25 -5.81 7.20
C ASN A 44 9.13 -4.73 7.83
N ALA A 45 8.71 -3.46 7.74
CA ALA A 45 9.45 -2.36 8.34
C ALA A 45 9.58 -2.48 9.87
N GLU A 46 8.51 -2.92 10.54
CA GLU A 46 8.52 -3.17 11.98
C GLU A 46 9.43 -4.33 12.38
N ASN A 47 9.45 -5.42 11.60
CA ASN A 47 10.34 -6.57 11.83
C ASN A 47 11.82 -6.17 11.74
N GLU A 48 12.15 -5.20 10.88
CA GLU A 48 13.50 -4.62 10.74
C GLU A 48 13.79 -3.51 11.78
N GLY A 49 12.82 -3.20 12.66
CA GLY A 49 12.97 -2.21 13.73
C GLY A 49 12.77 -0.75 13.29
N PHE A 50 12.26 -0.50 12.09
CA PHE A 50 11.94 0.85 11.61
C PHE A 50 10.63 1.37 12.23
N ARG A 51 10.56 2.69 12.43
CA ARG A 51 9.37 3.31 13.03
C ARG A 51 8.36 3.70 11.96
N ARG A 52 7.09 3.34 12.18
CA ARG A 52 5.97 3.70 11.28
C ARG A 52 5.92 5.20 10.93
N ASN A 53 6.15 6.07 11.92
CA ASN A 53 6.12 7.52 11.72
C ASN A 53 7.27 8.08 10.85
N LYS A 54 8.27 7.26 10.52
CA LYS A 54 9.36 7.60 9.60
C LYS A 54 9.13 7.04 8.19
N LEU A 55 8.21 6.10 7.98
CA LEU A 55 7.95 5.50 6.68
C LEU A 55 7.25 6.50 5.76
N GLY A 56 7.84 6.75 4.59
CA GLY A 56 7.28 7.61 3.55
C GLY A 56 6.96 6.84 2.29
N GLY A 57 5.90 7.22 1.58
CA GLY A 57 5.52 6.53 0.36
C GLY A 57 4.13 6.85 -0.14
N THR A 58 3.69 6.09 -1.13
CA THR A 58 2.39 6.20 -1.76
C THR A 58 1.87 4.82 -2.16
N ILE A 59 0.61 4.55 -1.88
CA ILE A 59 -0.16 3.48 -2.56
C ILE A 59 -1.16 4.13 -3.50
N GLN A 60 -1.47 3.47 -4.61
CA GLN A 60 -2.44 4.04 -5.56
C GLN A 60 -3.84 4.07 -4.94
N ASN A 61 -4.36 2.92 -4.48
CA ASN A 61 -5.58 2.81 -3.66
C ASN A 61 -6.79 3.62 -4.17
N ASP A 62 -6.88 3.83 -5.49
CA ASP A 62 -8.00 4.52 -6.12
C ASP A 62 -8.92 3.46 -6.72
N CYS A 63 -9.96 3.12 -5.96
CA CYS A 63 -10.93 2.10 -6.37
C CYS A 63 -11.90 2.61 -7.45
N LEU A 64 -12.19 3.90 -7.52
CA LEU A 64 -13.21 4.44 -8.42
C LEU A 64 -12.76 4.31 -9.88
N LYS A 65 -11.49 4.61 -10.16
CA LYS A 65 -10.94 4.45 -11.51
C LYS A 65 -10.96 2.99 -12.00
N GLU A 66 -10.94 2.02 -11.09
CA GLU A 66 -10.99 0.59 -11.45
C GLU A 66 -12.35 0.21 -12.04
N PHE A 67 -13.43 0.79 -11.51
CA PHE A 67 -14.78 0.55 -12.02
C PHE A 67 -15.02 1.20 -13.39
N ILE A 68 -14.40 2.36 -13.65
CA ILE A 68 -14.64 3.12 -14.89
C ILE A 68 -13.65 2.78 -16.02
N ALA A 69 -12.44 2.29 -15.72
CA ALA A 69 -11.39 2.13 -16.73
C ALA A 69 -10.52 0.88 -16.57
N GLN A 70 -9.91 0.67 -15.39
CA GLN A 70 -8.78 -0.26 -15.23
C GLN A 70 -9.19 -1.72 -14.97
N LYS A 71 -10.43 -1.97 -14.53
CA LYS A 71 -11.10 -3.29 -14.45
C LYS A 71 -10.40 -4.34 -13.59
N THR A 72 -9.54 -3.95 -12.65
CA THR A 72 -9.04 -4.87 -11.62
C THR A 72 -9.98 -4.82 -10.42
N LEU A 73 -11.06 -5.59 -10.44
CA LEU A 73 -12.09 -5.55 -9.41
C LEU A 73 -11.97 -6.75 -8.47
N MET A 74 -12.01 -6.50 -7.16
CA MET A 74 -12.01 -7.53 -6.12
C MET A 74 -13.32 -7.54 -5.31
N LEU A 75 -13.89 -6.36 -5.06
CA LEU A 75 -15.09 -6.15 -4.24
C LEU A 75 -16.09 -5.25 -4.99
N PRO A 76 -17.39 -5.29 -4.62
CA PRO A 76 -18.35 -4.28 -5.05
C PRO A 76 -17.94 -2.85 -4.64
N PRO A 77 -18.57 -1.80 -5.22
CA PRO A 77 -18.20 -0.40 -4.96
C PRO A 77 -18.17 -0.01 -3.47
N ASP A 78 -19.23 -0.26 -2.73
CA ASP A 78 -19.36 0.15 -1.32
C ASP A 78 -18.28 -0.46 -0.41
N PRO A 79 -18.04 -1.79 -0.39
CA PRO A 79 -16.95 -2.35 0.40
C PRO A 79 -15.56 -1.96 -0.10
N SER A 80 -15.39 -1.66 -1.39
CA SER A 80 -14.12 -1.13 -1.91
C SER A 80 -13.84 0.27 -1.36
N LEU A 81 -14.85 1.16 -1.38
CA LEU A 81 -14.74 2.51 -0.85
C LEU A 81 -14.47 2.49 0.66
N ARG A 82 -15.13 1.59 1.39
CA ARG A 82 -14.86 1.40 2.82
C ARG A 82 -13.40 1.07 3.09
N LEU A 83 -12.79 0.13 2.34
CA LEU A 83 -11.37 -0.19 2.51
C LEU A 83 -10.46 1.01 2.22
N VAL A 84 -10.78 1.84 1.24
CA VAL A 84 -10.03 3.07 0.96
C VAL A 84 -10.12 4.02 2.16
N VAL A 85 -11.32 4.23 2.71
CA VAL A 85 -11.52 5.10 3.89
C VAL A 85 -10.78 4.58 5.12
N ASP A 86 -10.89 3.28 5.43
CA ASP A 86 -10.20 2.65 6.56
C ASP A 86 -8.68 2.80 6.42
N THR A 87 -8.16 2.68 5.19
CA THR A 87 -6.73 2.86 4.88
C THR A 87 -6.28 4.32 5.09
N ILE A 88 -7.11 5.30 4.71
CA ILE A 88 -6.85 6.72 4.93
C ILE A 88 -6.86 7.05 6.43
N GLU A 89 -7.85 6.56 7.18
CA GLU A 89 -7.96 6.80 8.62
C GLU A 89 -6.75 6.23 9.36
N PHE A 90 -6.40 4.97 9.10
CA PHE A 90 -5.24 4.32 9.70
C PHE A 90 -3.95 5.07 9.38
N GLY A 91 -3.73 5.42 8.10
CA GLY A 91 -2.50 6.11 7.69
C GLY A 91 -2.33 7.48 8.30
N THR A 92 -3.42 8.23 8.45
CA THR A 92 -3.41 9.55 9.09
C THR A 92 -2.93 9.47 10.54
N ARG A 93 -3.28 8.40 11.25
CA ARG A 93 -2.97 8.21 12.66
C ARG A 93 -1.61 7.56 12.90
N GLU A 94 -1.31 6.51 12.16
CA GLU A 94 -0.20 5.60 12.47
C GLU A 94 1.00 5.78 11.53
N VAL A 95 0.80 6.26 10.31
CA VAL A 95 1.84 6.37 9.26
C VAL A 95 1.79 7.76 8.58
N PRO A 96 1.94 8.87 9.34
CA PRO A 96 1.59 10.23 8.91
C PRO A 96 2.40 10.78 7.73
N ARG A 97 3.49 10.12 7.32
CA ARG A 97 4.31 10.51 6.16
C ARG A 97 3.90 9.78 4.86
N TRP A 98 2.85 8.97 4.91
CA TRP A 98 2.38 8.17 3.77
C TRP A 98 1.22 8.84 3.05
N ASN A 99 1.26 8.81 1.71
CA ASN A 99 0.14 9.19 0.86
C ASN A 99 -0.74 7.95 0.64
N THR A 100 -1.86 7.87 1.37
CA THR A 100 -2.73 6.69 1.43
C THR A 100 -3.60 6.46 0.19
N VAL A 101 -3.62 7.41 -0.74
CA VAL A 101 -4.32 7.33 -2.02
C VAL A 101 -3.64 8.25 -3.04
N SER A 102 -3.61 7.80 -4.29
CA SER A 102 -3.23 8.60 -5.45
C SER A 102 -4.40 8.62 -6.42
N ILE A 103 -5.24 9.66 -6.31
CA ILE A 103 -6.38 9.89 -7.18
C ILE A 103 -5.87 10.10 -8.60
N SER A 104 -6.22 9.20 -9.51
CA SER A 104 -5.67 9.19 -10.88
C SER A 104 -6.72 9.70 -11.87
N GLY A 105 -6.28 10.53 -12.82
CA GLY A 105 -7.09 11.04 -13.94
C GLY A 105 -7.08 10.16 -15.17
#